data_AF-A0A527GV84-F1
#
_entry.id   AF-A0A527GV84-F1
#
_cell.length_a   1.000
_cell.length_b   1.000
_cell.length_c   1.000
_cell.angle_alpha   90.00
_cell.angle_beta   90.00
_cell.angle_gamma   90.00
#
_symmetry.space_group_name_H-M   'P 1'
#
loop_
_entity.id
_entity.type
_entity.pdbx_description
1 polymer ?
#
loop_
_entity_poly.entity_id
_entity_poly.type
_entity_poly.pdbx_seq_one_letter_code
_entity_poly.pdbx_strand_id
1 'polypeptide(L)'
;EMVKLWSGPFCLKGVMSVEDARRAVDIGCSGIVLSNHGGRQLDGSRAAFDQLAEIVDAVGDRIDVIMDGGVQRGTHVLKALSLGAKAVGVGRYYLFPLAAAGQPGVERALEQMRVEIERGMKLMGCSSIEQLSRKNLRFR
;
A
#
# COMPACT_ATOMS: atom_id res chain seq x y z
N GLU A 1 8.75 -15.60 17.34
CA GLU A 1 7.85 -16.63 17.91
C GLU A 1 6.41 -16.49 17.43
N MET A 2 5.84 -15.28 17.43
CA MET A 2 4.44 -15.05 16.98
C MET A 2 4.11 -15.69 15.62
N VAL A 3 4.99 -15.58 14.62
CA VAL A 3 4.79 -16.20 13.30
C VAL A 3 4.59 -17.72 13.40
N LYS A 4 5.30 -18.41 14.31
CA LYS A 4 5.18 -19.86 14.52
C LYS A 4 3.91 -20.25 15.28
N LEU A 5 3.41 -19.36 16.13
CA LEU A 5 2.23 -19.57 16.96
C LEU A 5 0.93 -19.25 16.21
N TRP A 6 1.00 -18.41 15.18
CA TRP A 6 -0.13 -18.03 14.34
C TRP A 6 -0.29 -19.01 13.18
N SER A 7 -1.44 -19.65 13.05
CA SER A 7 -1.71 -20.66 12.02
C SER A 7 -2.18 -20.06 10.67
N GLY A 8 -1.97 -18.78 10.42
CA GLY A 8 -2.40 -18.09 9.20
C GLY A 8 -1.33 -17.14 8.63
N PRO A 9 -1.68 -16.33 7.61
CA PRO A 9 -0.77 -15.32 7.11
C PRO A 9 -0.41 -14.31 8.20
N PHE A 10 0.87 -14.04 8.36
CA PHE A 10 1.37 -13.08 9.35
C PHE A 10 1.95 -11.86 8.64
N CYS A 11 1.46 -10.67 8.97
CA CYS A 11 1.86 -9.43 8.33
C CYS A 11 2.45 -8.44 9.34
N LEU A 12 3.66 -7.93 9.07
CA LEU A 12 4.28 -6.88 9.89
C LEU A 12 3.98 -5.49 9.33
N LYS A 13 3.31 -4.66 10.11
CA LYS A 13 3.00 -3.27 9.75
C LYS A 13 3.95 -2.30 10.45
N GLY A 14 4.45 -1.32 9.70
CA GLY A 14 5.39 -0.32 10.21
C GLY A 14 6.82 -0.52 9.73
N VAL A 15 7.04 -1.40 8.76
CA VAL A 15 8.35 -1.65 8.16
C VAL A 15 8.75 -0.45 7.32
N MET A 16 9.91 0.15 7.60
CA MET A 16 10.37 1.40 6.99
C MET A 16 11.85 1.33 6.58
N SER A 17 12.37 0.12 6.39
CA SER A 17 13.74 -0.11 5.94
C SER A 17 13.86 -1.41 5.14
N VAL A 18 14.84 -1.46 4.24
CA VAL A 18 15.18 -2.69 3.49
C VAL A 18 15.65 -3.81 4.42
N GLU A 19 16.40 -3.46 5.47
CA GLU A 19 16.89 -4.42 6.45
C GLU A 19 15.75 -5.11 7.18
N ASP A 20 14.79 -4.34 7.69
CA ASP A 20 13.62 -4.89 8.39
C ASP A 20 12.72 -5.69 7.46
N ALA A 21 12.61 -5.28 6.19
CA ALA A 21 11.84 -6.03 5.20
C ALA A 21 12.47 -7.41 4.92
N ARG A 22 13.80 -7.48 4.78
CA ARG A 22 14.52 -8.76 4.64
C ARG A 22 14.36 -9.62 5.89
N ARG A 23 14.48 -9.01 7.07
CA ARG A 23 14.27 -9.72 8.33
C ARG A 23 12.85 -10.25 8.48
N ALA A 24 11.84 -9.52 8.00
CA ALA A 24 10.46 -9.97 7.97
C ALA A 24 10.30 -11.24 7.11
N VAL A 25 10.98 -11.31 5.97
CA VAL A 25 11.07 -12.54 5.14
C VAL A 25 11.71 -13.67 5.96
N ASP A 26 12.87 -13.43 6.58
CA ASP A 26 13.63 -14.46 7.29
C ASP A 26 12.88 -15.06 8.49
N ILE A 27 12.05 -14.27 9.17
CA ILE A 27 11.23 -14.75 10.28
C ILE A 27 9.91 -15.40 9.84
N GLY A 28 9.66 -15.49 8.53
CA GLY A 28 8.51 -16.18 7.94
C GLY A 28 7.24 -15.35 7.82
N CYS A 29 7.32 -14.01 7.76
CA CYS A 29 6.13 -13.19 7.49
C CYS A 29 5.62 -13.45 6.08
N SER A 30 4.29 -13.46 5.91
CA SER A 30 3.63 -13.57 4.61
C SER A 30 3.46 -12.22 3.94
N GLY A 31 3.48 -11.13 4.72
CA GLY A 31 3.34 -9.77 4.21
C GLY A 31 4.05 -8.73 5.07
N ILE A 32 4.28 -7.56 4.49
CA ILE A 32 4.68 -6.35 5.19
C ILE A 32 3.80 -5.17 4.77
N VAL A 33 3.60 -4.21 5.66
CA VAL A 33 3.00 -2.92 5.34
C VAL A 33 4.01 -1.81 5.60
N LEU A 34 4.43 -1.14 4.54
CA LEU A 34 5.22 0.08 4.61
C LEU A 34 4.35 1.19 5.17
N SER A 35 4.72 1.70 6.35
CA SER A 35 3.88 2.62 7.09
C SER A 35 4.68 3.41 8.11
N ASN A 36 4.65 4.73 8.03
CA ASN A 36 5.04 5.60 9.14
C ASN A 36 3.88 5.86 10.13
N HIS A 37 2.88 4.98 10.12
CA HIS A 37 1.67 5.09 10.91
C HIS A 37 0.86 6.38 10.62
N GLY A 38 0.93 6.87 9.38
CA GLY A 38 0.24 8.08 8.94
C GLY A 38 0.79 9.35 9.59
N GLY A 39 2.10 9.38 9.86
CA GLY A 39 2.84 10.49 10.46
C GLY A 39 2.50 10.70 11.94
N ARG A 40 2.15 9.64 12.67
CA ARG A 40 1.67 9.73 14.07
C ARG A 40 2.61 9.11 15.09
N GLN A 41 3.71 8.51 14.65
CA GLN A 41 4.69 7.86 15.52
C GLN A 41 5.99 8.66 15.50
N LEU A 42 6.95 8.29 14.66
CA LEU A 42 8.18 9.06 14.51
C LEU A 42 7.98 10.22 13.51
N ASP A 43 8.00 11.44 14.03
CA ASP A 43 7.99 12.66 13.20
C ASP A 43 9.29 12.79 12.39
N GLY A 44 9.20 13.37 11.20
CA GLY A 44 10.32 13.47 10.24
C GLY A 44 10.68 12.16 9.53
N SER A 45 9.96 11.06 9.78
CA SER A 45 10.13 9.82 9.01
C SER A 45 9.73 10.00 7.54
N ARG A 46 10.42 9.27 6.65
CA ARG A 46 10.14 9.27 5.20
C ARG A 46 8.68 8.91 4.93
N ALA A 47 8.12 9.37 3.80
CA ALA A 47 6.85 8.83 3.34
C ALA A 47 7.02 7.36 2.95
N ALA A 48 5.98 6.54 3.15
CA ALA A 48 6.01 5.13 2.77
C ALA A 48 6.23 4.94 1.25
N PHE A 49 5.72 5.86 0.43
CA PHE A 49 5.88 5.80 -1.03
C PHE A 49 7.34 5.99 -1.48
N ASP A 50 8.11 6.84 -0.79
CA ASP A 50 9.47 7.23 -1.20
C ASP A 50 10.50 6.10 -1.10
N GLN A 51 10.14 5.02 -0.42
CA GLN A 51 10.98 3.83 -0.19
C GLN A 51 10.33 2.54 -0.70
N LEU A 52 9.15 2.65 -1.33
CA LEU A 52 8.42 1.48 -1.79
C LEU A 52 9.24 0.68 -2.81
N ALA A 53 9.81 1.36 -3.81
CA ALA A 53 10.56 0.71 -4.87
C ALA A 53 11.79 -0.05 -4.34
N GLU A 54 12.58 0.57 -3.46
CA GLU A 54 13.78 -0.06 -2.89
C GLU A 54 13.45 -1.28 -2.02
N ILE A 55 12.36 -1.23 -1.25
CA ILE A 55 11.94 -2.37 -0.43
C ILE A 55 11.38 -3.49 -1.30
N VAL A 56 10.54 -3.18 -2.29
CA VAL A 56 10.03 -4.16 -3.27
C VAL A 56 11.19 -4.86 -3.96
N ASP A 57 12.19 -4.12 -4.44
CA ASP A 57 13.36 -4.70 -5.12
C ASP A 57 14.17 -5.62 -4.19
N ALA A 58 14.27 -5.25 -2.91
CA ALA A 58 15.06 -6.02 -1.95
C ALA A 58 14.40 -7.34 -1.54
N VAL A 59 13.06 -7.40 -1.49
CA VAL A 59 12.34 -8.62 -1.07
C VAL A 59 11.88 -9.46 -2.25
N GLY A 60 11.63 -8.86 -3.41
CA GLY A 60 11.11 -9.54 -4.60
C GLY A 60 9.79 -10.25 -4.31
N ASP A 61 9.58 -11.42 -4.92
CA ASP A 61 8.35 -12.21 -4.76
C ASP A 61 8.30 -13.04 -3.46
N ARG A 62 9.24 -12.83 -2.52
CA ARG A 62 9.33 -13.62 -1.28
C ARG A 62 8.27 -13.26 -0.25
N ILE A 63 7.66 -12.07 -0.36
CA ILE A 63 6.69 -11.55 0.61
C ILE A 63 5.77 -10.53 -0.06
N ASP A 64 4.49 -10.50 0.31
CA ASP A 64 3.59 -9.46 -0.19
C ASP A 64 3.93 -8.10 0.42
N VAL A 65 4.19 -7.10 -0.43
CA VAL A 65 4.47 -5.73 0.01
C VAL A 65 3.23 -4.86 -0.14
N ILE A 66 2.70 -4.35 0.97
CA ILE A 66 1.57 -3.41 1.02
C ILE A 66 2.14 -2.06 1.48
N MET A 67 1.47 -0.95 1.15
CA MET A 67 1.79 0.36 1.73
C MET A 67 0.55 1.10 2.25
N ASP A 68 0.71 1.95 3.25
CA ASP A 68 -0.33 2.92 3.63
C ASP A 68 0.24 4.35 3.75
N GLY A 69 -0.63 5.30 4.08
CA GLY A 69 -0.27 6.70 4.29
C GLY A 69 -0.48 7.58 3.05
N GLY A 70 -1.33 8.59 3.16
CA GLY A 70 -1.54 9.59 2.10
C GLY A 70 -2.37 9.14 0.89
N VAL A 71 -2.85 7.89 0.85
CA VAL A 71 -3.73 7.40 -0.21
C VAL A 71 -5.12 8.05 -0.09
N GLN A 72 -5.49 8.84 -1.09
CA GLN A 72 -6.77 9.58 -1.12
C GLN A 72 -7.44 9.59 -2.50
N ARG A 73 -6.76 9.07 -3.53
CA ARG A 73 -7.22 9.07 -4.93
C ARG A 73 -6.86 7.77 -5.61
N GLY A 74 -7.63 7.36 -6.61
CA GLY A 74 -7.35 6.17 -7.41
C GLY A 74 -5.97 6.20 -8.07
N THR A 75 -5.50 7.37 -8.51
CA THR A 75 -4.14 7.52 -9.07
C THR A 75 -3.03 7.31 -8.04
N HIS A 76 -3.27 7.50 -6.74
CA HIS A 76 -2.29 7.17 -5.71
C HIS A 76 -2.15 5.64 -5.57
N VAL A 77 -3.28 4.91 -5.65
CA VAL A 77 -3.30 3.45 -5.70
C VAL A 77 -2.51 2.96 -6.92
N LEU A 78 -2.82 3.47 -8.10
CA LEU A 78 -2.15 3.07 -9.35
C LEU A 78 -0.64 3.33 -9.32
N LYS A 79 -0.19 4.45 -8.74
CA LYS A 79 1.24 4.72 -8.55
C LYS A 79 1.91 3.68 -7.65
N ALA A 80 1.27 3.31 -6.53
CA ALA A 80 1.81 2.31 -5.61
C ALA A 80 1.91 0.93 -6.27
N LEU A 81 0.83 0.50 -6.94
CA LEU A 81 0.82 -0.77 -7.68
C LEU A 81 1.89 -0.79 -8.78
N SER A 82 2.06 0.32 -9.50
CA SER A 82 3.09 0.45 -10.56
C SER A 82 4.52 0.34 -10.02
N LEU A 83 4.76 0.61 -8.73
CA LEU A 83 6.06 0.42 -8.08
C LEU A 83 6.24 -0.99 -7.48
N GLY A 84 5.20 -1.82 -7.52
CA GLY A 84 5.22 -3.21 -7.07
C GLY A 84 4.57 -3.46 -5.70
N ALA A 85 3.83 -2.50 -5.15
CA ALA A 85 2.95 -2.82 -4.03
C ALA A 85 1.85 -3.79 -4.49
N LYS A 86 1.54 -4.80 -3.68
CA LYS A 86 0.43 -5.74 -3.88
C LYS A 86 -0.93 -5.09 -3.61
N ALA A 87 -0.98 -4.18 -2.64
CA ALA A 87 -2.18 -3.45 -2.26
C ALA A 87 -1.80 -2.15 -1.52
N VAL A 88 -2.80 -1.31 -1.26
CA VAL A 88 -2.66 -0.14 -0.38
C VAL A 88 -3.66 -0.15 0.75
N GLY A 89 -3.25 0.34 1.92
CA GLY A 89 -4.09 0.58 3.08
C GLY A 89 -4.65 2.00 3.11
N VAL A 90 -5.89 2.14 3.53
CA VAL A 90 -6.55 3.42 3.77
C VAL A 90 -6.93 3.57 5.24
N GLY A 91 -6.50 4.67 5.86
CA GLY A 91 -6.80 4.99 7.27
C GLY A 91 -7.86 6.07 7.40
N ARG A 92 -7.43 7.33 7.58
CA ARG A 92 -8.32 8.49 7.71
C ARG A 92 -9.35 8.62 6.58
N TYR A 93 -9.02 8.12 5.38
CA TYR A 93 -9.87 8.17 4.19
C TYR A 93 -11.29 7.63 4.43
N TYR A 94 -11.46 6.51 5.15
CA TYR A 94 -12.80 5.97 5.43
C TYR A 94 -13.43 6.60 6.68
N LEU A 95 -12.61 7.16 7.60
CA LEU A 95 -13.10 7.75 8.85
C LEU A 95 -13.84 9.08 8.65
N PHE A 96 -13.37 9.93 7.73
CA PHE A 96 -14.03 11.20 7.43
C PHE A 96 -15.43 11.04 6.81
N PRO A 97 -15.65 10.22 5.77
CA PRO A 97 -16.99 9.99 5.24
C PRO A 97 -17.87 9.22 6.23
N LEU A 98 -17.31 8.35 7.07
CA LEU A 98 -18.03 7.72 8.17
C LEU A 98 -18.60 8.77 9.13
N ALA A 99 -17.80 9.77 9.51
CA ALA A 99 -18.26 10.86 10.36
C ALA A 99 -19.30 11.76 9.68
N ALA A 100 -19.19 11.95 8.36
CA ALA A 100 -20.09 12.81 7.60
C ALA A 100 -21.47 12.19 7.34
N ALA A 101 -21.53 10.88 7.06
CA ALA A 101 -22.76 10.24 6.59
C ALA A 101 -22.89 8.75 6.98
N GLY A 102 -22.16 8.29 7.98
CA GLY A 102 -22.21 6.89 8.42
C GLY A 102 -21.75 5.91 7.33
N GLN A 103 -22.31 4.70 7.34
CA GLN A 103 -22.03 3.67 6.34
C GLN A 103 -22.23 4.16 4.88
N PRO A 104 -23.34 4.86 4.52
CA PRO A 104 -23.51 5.41 3.17
C PRO A 104 -22.35 6.31 2.71
N GLY A 105 -21.75 7.07 3.64
CA GLY A 105 -20.57 7.86 3.34
C GLY A 105 -19.37 7.00 2.95
N VAL A 106 -19.10 5.95 3.74
CA VAL A 106 -17.99 5.02 3.48
C VAL A 106 -18.17 4.29 2.15
N GLU A 107 -19.37 3.77 1.88
CA GLU A 107 -19.70 3.09 0.62
C GLU A 107 -19.48 4.01 -0.58
N ARG A 108 -19.96 5.26 -0.50
CA ARG A 108 -19.76 6.27 -1.54
C ARG A 108 -18.28 6.56 -1.77
N ALA A 109 -17.49 6.70 -0.71
CA ALA A 109 -16.06 6.97 -0.83
C ALA A 109 -15.33 5.80 -1.50
N LEU A 110 -15.61 4.56 -1.07
CA LEU A 110 -15.03 3.36 -1.67
C LEU A 110 -15.42 3.20 -3.15
N GLU A 111 -16.67 3.49 -3.51
CA GLU A 111 -17.13 3.46 -4.90
C GLU A 111 -16.41 4.53 -5.74
N GLN A 112 -16.26 5.75 -5.21
CA GLN A 112 -15.49 6.79 -5.90
C GLN A 112 -14.04 6.36 -6.13
N MET A 113 -13.39 5.73 -5.15
CA MET A 113 -12.04 5.20 -5.31
C MET A 113 -11.97 4.14 -6.41
N ARG A 114 -12.93 3.21 -6.43
CA ARG A 114 -13.05 2.19 -7.49
C ARG A 114 -13.18 2.82 -8.88
N VAL A 115 -14.10 3.78 -9.04
CA VAL A 115 -14.33 4.50 -10.30
C VAL A 115 -13.08 5.25 -10.75
N GLU A 116 -12.35 5.89 -9.83
CA GLU A 116 -11.09 6.59 -10.14
C GLU A 116 -9.99 5.63 -10.60
N ILE A 117 -9.86 4.46 -9.96
CA ILE A 117 -8.90 3.42 -10.37
C ILE A 117 -9.24 2.93 -11.78
N GLU A 118 -10.49 2.55 -12.03
CA GLU A 118 -10.94 2.05 -13.33
C GLU A 118 -10.74 3.10 -14.43
N ARG A 119 -11.11 4.36 -14.16
CA ARG A 119 -10.89 5.48 -15.09
C ARG A 119 -9.40 5.66 -15.37
N GLY A 120 -8.55 5.62 -14.33
CA GLY A 120 -7.10 5.75 -14.48
C GLY A 120 -6.50 4.64 -15.34
N MET A 121 -6.91 3.39 -15.12
CA MET A 121 -6.48 2.24 -15.93
C MET A 121 -6.91 2.39 -17.39
N LYS A 122 -8.18 2.76 -17.65
CA LYS A 122 -8.67 3.02 -19.02
C LYS A 122 -7.87 4.10 -19.73
N LEU A 123 -7.57 5.21 -19.05
CA LEU A 123 -6.78 6.31 -19.63
C LEU A 123 -5.31 5.93 -19.89
N MET A 124 -4.76 4.97 -19.15
CA MET A 124 -3.41 4.43 -19.37
C MET A 124 -3.38 3.31 -20.42
N GLY A 125 -4.54 2.86 -20.92
CA GLY A 125 -4.63 1.69 -21.79
C GLY A 125 -4.39 0.36 -21.07
N CYS A 126 -4.59 0.31 -19.75
CA CYS A 126 -4.44 -0.91 -18.95
C CYS A 126 -5.81 -1.59 -18.76
N SER A 127 -5.96 -2.84 -19.20
CA SER A 127 -7.15 -3.66 -19.00
C SER A 127 -7.08 -4.54 -17.74
N SER A 128 -5.90 -4.69 -17.14
CA SER A 128 -5.70 -5.46 -15.91
C SER A 128 -4.57 -4.86 -15.06
N ILE A 129 -4.55 -5.16 -13.76
CA ILE A 129 -3.56 -4.60 -12.83
C ILE A 129 -2.14 -5.13 -13.11
N GLU A 130 -2.04 -6.31 -13.70
CA GLU A 130 -0.78 -6.97 -14.09
C GLU A 130 -0.05 -6.21 -15.21
N GLN A 131 -0.76 -5.32 -15.93
CA GLN A 131 -0.15 -4.44 -16.94
C GLN A 131 0.50 -3.20 -16.32
N LEU A 132 0.27 -2.93 -15.03
CA LEU A 132 0.94 -1.85 -14.33
C LEU A 132 2.41 -2.20 -14.10
N SER A 133 3.28 -1.23 -14.32
CA SER A 133 4.73 -1.38 -14.16
C SER A 133 5.38 -0.04 -13.91
N ARG A 134 6.68 -0.05 -13.59
CA ARG A 134 7.44 1.20 -13.38
C ARG A 134 7.43 2.14 -14.59
N LYS A 135 7.12 1.65 -15.79
CA LYS A 135 6.95 2.47 -17.00
C LYS A 135 5.79 3.47 -16.90
N ASN A 136 4.82 3.24 -16.02
CA ASN A 136 3.73 4.18 -15.77
C ASN A 136 4.19 5.45 -15.05
N LEU A 137 5.41 5.47 -14.51
CA LEU A 137 5.93 6.53 -13.67
C LEU A 137 7.20 7.14 -14.24
N ARG A 138 7.31 8.45 -14.08
CA ARG A 138 8.54 9.20 -14.32
C ARG A 138 8.84 10.03 -13.09
N PHE A 139 9.90 9.67 -12.36
CA PHE A 139 10.43 10.47 -11.28
C PHE A 139 11.03 11.76 -11.85
N ARG A 140 10.86 12.87 -11.12
CA ARG A 140 11.39 14.19 -11.46
C ARG A 140 12.21 14.69 -10.29
#